data_AF-A0A6F9CRV7-F1
#
_entry.id   AF-A0A6F9CRV7-F1
#
_cell.length_a   1.000
_cell.length_b   1.000
_cell.length_c   1.000
_cell.angle_alpha   90.00
_cell.angle_beta   90.00
_cell.angle_gamma   90.00
#
_symmetry.space_group_name_H-M   'P 1'
#
loop_
_entity.id
_entity.type
_entity.pdbx_description
1 polymer ?
#
loop_
_entity_poly.entity_id
_entity_poly.type
_entity_poly.pdbx_seq_one_letter_code
_entity_poly.pdbx_strand_id
1 'polypeptide(L)'
;RTQNTTDTLQDLTERNMTDFLLKTYEKAGRKRLRILHANTTLIHSRSDDDNTTDQILLNAKTLLKELGTRDNVKVWFYNQAWHGIVSFLNVANNAILRGNLPMGRDPREYGISTSSHPLNLTKAQLSYQALAATSTDLVVSICVIFAMSFIPASFVLFLIQERVNKAKHLQFVSGVNPAVYWVANFAWDICNYIVPCLIVIVIFLCFQQKAYVSTPNLPALIWLLVMYGWSITPTMYPASFIFSVPSTAYVVLTCVNLFIGINGSVATFVMELFDDEVGGAGCRFPKSSNVRCPY
;
A
#
# COMPACT_ATOMS: atom_id res chain seq x y z
N ARG A 1 38.82 -2.93 10.90
CA ARG A 1 39.58 -3.12 9.63
C ARG A 1 38.72 -2.58 8.49
N THR A 2 39.22 -1.65 7.69
CA THR A 2 38.53 -1.16 6.49
C THR A 2 38.61 -2.23 5.39
N GLN A 3 37.46 -2.74 4.95
CA GLN A 3 37.37 -3.58 3.74
C GLN A 3 37.17 -2.67 2.52
N ASN A 4 37.40 -3.20 1.32
CA ASN A 4 37.05 -2.54 0.04
C ASN A 4 35.52 -2.45 -0.21
N THR A 5 34.71 -2.65 0.81
CA THR A 5 33.25 -2.55 0.79
C THR A 5 32.81 -1.32 1.57
N THR A 6 31.55 -0.89 1.39
CA THR A 6 30.95 0.24 2.12
C THR A 6 30.87 0.06 3.64
N ASP A 7 31.17 -1.13 4.15
CA ASP A 7 31.01 -1.50 5.55
C ASP A 7 32.33 -1.45 6.32
N THR A 8 32.32 -0.83 7.50
CA THR A 8 33.43 -0.86 8.44
C THR A 8 33.24 -1.96 9.48
N LEU A 9 34.12 -2.97 9.50
CA LEU A 9 34.09 -4.02 10.51
C LEU A 9 34.93 -3.66 11.73
N GLN A 10 34.30 -3.75 12.90
CA GLN A 10 34.94 -3.60 14.19
C GLN A 10 35.25 -4.99 14.75
N ASP A 11 36.51 -5.20 15.13
CA ASP A 11 36.93 -6.39 15.83
C ASP A 11 36.56 -6.25 17.32
N LEU A 12 35.82 -7.24 17.83
CA LEU A 12 35.29 -7.27 19.20
C LEU A 12 35.85 -8.46 19.99
N THR A 13 36.98 -9.04 19.55
CA THR A 13 37.64 -10.14 20.26
C THR A 13 37.83 -9.79 21.75
N GLU A 14 37.55 -10.75 22.64
CA GLU A 14 37.63 -10.65 24.11
C GLU A 14 36.68 -9.64 24.78
N ARG A 15 35.73 -9.03 24.05
CA ARG A 15 34.71 -8.15 24.66
C ARG A 15 33.43 -8.91 24.99
N ASN A 16 32.74 -8.48 26.05
CA ASN A 16 31.37 -8.90 26.31
C ASN A 16 30.43 -8.33 25.22
N MET A 17 30.05 -9.19 24.28
CA MET A 17 29.28 -8.83 23.10
C MET A 17 27.93 -8.21 23.46
N THR A 18 27.22 -8.79 24.43
CA THR A 18 25.85 -8.40 24.79
C THR A 18 25.84 -7.01 25.43
N ASP A 19 26.76 -6.75 26.36
CA ASP A 19 26.90 -5.45 27.01
C ASP A 19 27.37 -4.37 26.02
N PHE A 20 28.33 -4.70 25.15
CA PHE A 20 28.79 -3.79 24.11
C PHE A 20 27.67 -3.41 23.16
N LEU A 21 26.88 -4.39 22.69
CA LEU A 21 25.74 -4.18 21.81
C LEU A 21 24.72 -3.24 22.44
N LEU A 22 24.32 -3.49 23.70
CA LEU A 22 23.34 -2.66 24.41
C LEU A 22 23.83 -1.22 24.63
N LYS A 23 25.06 -1.04 25.13
CA LYS A 23 25.61 0.29 25.45
C LYS A 23 25.90 1.15 24.22
N THR A 24 26.21 0.52 23.09
CA THR A 24 26.51 1.24 21.85
C THR A 24 25.32 1.34 20.90
N TYR A 25 24.21 0.67 21.20
CA TYR A 25 23.01 0.69 20.38
C TYR A 25 22.46 2.12 20.20
N GLU A 26 22.36 2.88 21.28
CA GLU A 26 21.83 4.25 21.27
C GLU A 26 22.71 5.21 20.46
N LYS A 27 24.04 5.06 20.54
CA LYS A 27 25.00 5.87 19.77
C LYS A 27 25.14 5.46 18.31
N ALA A 28 24.96 4.17 18.00
CA ALA A 28 25.15 3.63 16.65
C ALA A 28 23.86 3.61 15.81
N GLY A 29 22.68 3.61 16.44
CA GLY A 29 21.38 3.59 15.77
C GLY A 29 21.21 2.44 14.77
N ARG A 30 20.37 2.65 13.74
CA ARG A 30 20.01 1.68 12.68
C ARG A 30 21.18 1.24 11.75
N LYS A 31 22.42 1.65 12.02
CA LYS A 31 23.57 1.45 11.10
C LYS A 31 24.32 0.13 11.28
N ARG A 32 24.02 -0.67 12.31
CA ARG A 32 24.71 -1.95 12.55
C ARG A 32 23.85 -3.12 12.11
N LEU A 33 24.27 -3.77 11.04
CA LEU A 33 23.61 -4.98 10.54
C LEU A 33 24.34 -6.26 10.95
N ARG A 34 25.67 -6.26 11.16
CA ARG A 34 26.48 -7.50 11.08
C ARG A 34 27.37 -7.74 12.29
N ILE A 35 27.23 -8.90 12.96
CA ILE A 35 28.30 -9.46 13.80
C ILE A 35 28.36 -10.99 13.67
N LEU A 36 29.56 -11.51 13.40
CA LEU A 36 29.87 -12.94 13.32
C LEU A 36 30.73 -13.31 14.53
N HIS A 37 30.38 -14.36 15.26
CA HIS A 37 31.14 -14.88 16.39
C HIS A 37 31.49 -16.34 16.09
N ALA A 38 32.76 -16.71 16.12
CA ALA A 38 33.21 -18.09 15.88
C ALA A 38 33.81 -18.63 17.17
N ASN A 39 33.26 -19.74 17.69
CA ASN A 39 33.81 -20.47 18.83
C ASN A 39 34.17 -21.89 18.41
N THR A 40 35.36 -22.33 18.78
CA THR A 40 35.82 -23.71 18.59
C THR A 40 35.53 -24.50 19.87
N THR A 41 34.74 -25.56 19.78
CA THR A 41 34.48 -26.53 20.86
C THR A 41 35.02 -27.89 20.45
N LEU A 42 36.22 -28.25 20.91
CA LEU A 42 36.83 -29.55 20.60
C LEU A 42 36.21 -30.66 21.45
N ILE A 43 35.35 -31.48 20.84
CA ILE A 43 34.95 -32.78 21.42
C ILE A 43 35.78 -33.87 20.74
N HIS A 44 36.67 -34.51 21.52
CA HIS A 44 37.51 -35.63 21.08
C HIS A 44 36.84 -36.95 21.50
N SER A 45 36.24 -37.67 20.54
CA SER A 45 35.73 -39.03 20.76
C SER A 45 36.70 -40.05 20.17
N ARG A 46 37.38 -40.82 21.02
CA ARG A 46 38.27 -41.93 20.66
C ARG A 46 37.46 -43.21 20.45
N SER A 47 37.81 -43.97 19.41
CA SER A 47 37.15 -45.17 18.91
C SER A 47 37.74 -46.44 19.52
N ASP A 48 36.89 -47.34 20.01
CA ASP A 48 37.20 -48.77 20.17
C ASP A 48 36.16 -49.60 19.41
N ASP A 49 36.67 -50.62 18.70
CA ASP A 49 35.97 -51.51 17.78
C ASP A 49 35.45 -52.77 18.49
N ASP A 50 34.21 -53.16 18.22
CA ASP A 50 33.80 -54.58 18.22
C ASP A 50 32.47 -54.78 17.46
N ASN A 51 32.36 -55.94 16.80
CA ASN A 51 31.48 -56.25 15.66
C ASN A 51 30.20 -57.00 16.08
N THR A 52 29.09 -56.81 15.35
CA THR A 52 27.79 -57.55 15.33
C THR A 52 26.50 -56.87 15.84
N THR A 53 26.49 -55.54 16.07
CA THR A 53 25.26 -54.72 16.26
C THR A 53 25.24 -53.50 15.32
N ASP A 54 25.69 -53.73 14.09
CA ASP A 54 26.46 -52.70 13.39
C ASP A 54 25.61 -51.58 12.80
N GLN A 55 24.43 -51.80 12.22
CA GLN A 55 23.72 -50.67 11.56
C GLN A 55 23.15 -49.64 12.54
N ILE A 56 22.51 -50.07 13.64
CA ILE A 56 21.94 -49.15 14.62
C ILE A 56 23.06 -48.47 15.41
N LEU A 57 24.12 -49.21 15.75
CA LEU A 57 25.29 -48.67 16.44
C LEU A 57 26.11 -47.74 15.53
N LEU A 58 26.21 -48.01 14.23
CA LEU A 58 26.81 -47.12 13.24
C LEU A 58 25.94 -45.87 13.01
N ASN A 59 24.61 -46.01 12.95
CA ASN A 59 23.71 -44.86 12.90
C ASN A 59 23.77 -44.02 14.17
N ALA A 60 23.90 -44.65 15.34
CA ALA A 60 24.09 -43.96 16.60
C ALA A 60 25.48 -43.30 16.71
N LYS A 61 26.55 -43.96 16.24
CA LYS A 61 27.92 -43.41 16.17
C LYS A 61 28.00 -42.25 15.18
N THR A 62 27.33 -42.35 14.02
CA THR A 62 27.25 -41.25 13.05
C THR A 62 26.42 -40.09 13.59
N LEU A 63 25.29 -40.35 14.25
CA LEU A 63 24.49 -39.32 14.92
C LEU A 63 25.27 -38.64 16.06
N LEU A 64 25.99 -39.40 16.89
CA LEU A 64 26.88 -38.85 17.93
C LEU A 64 28.03 -38.02 17.34
N LYS A 65 28.54 -38.42 16.17
CA LYS A 65 29.57 -37.67 15.44
C LYS A 65 29.01 -36.41 14.79
N GLU A 66 27.77 -36.42 14.31
CA GLU A 66 27.06 -35.25 13.79
C GLU A 66 26.67 -34.26 14.90
N LEU A 67 26.34 -34.76 16.10
CA LEU A 67 26.13 -33.94 17.30
C LEU A 67 27.43 -33.29 17.80
N GLY A 68 28.58 -33.90 17.52
CA GLY A 68 29.91 -33.41 17.87
C GLY A 68 30.39 -32.28 16.97
N THR A 69 29.81 -31.08 17.08
CA THR A 69 30.31 -29.88 16.38
C THR A 69 31.66 -29.40 16.94
N ARG A 70 32.69 -29.39 16.10
CA ARG A 70 34.04 -28.89 16.44
C ARG A 70 34.14 -27.36 16.42
N ASP A 71 33.48 -26.71 15.47
CA ASP A 71 33.48 -25.27 15.30
C ASP A 71 32.06 -24.76 15.10
N ASN A 72 31.66 -23.77 15.89
CA ASN A 72 30.34 -23.17 15.88
C ASN A 72 30.45 -21.69 15.50
N VAL A 73 29.82 -21.34 14.37
CA VAL A 73 29.67 -19.94 13.95
C VAL A 73 28.30 -19.44 14.38
N LYS A 74 28.28 -18.47 15.30
CA LYS A 74 27.08 -17.77 15.76
C LYS A 74 26.95 -16.45 15.01
N VAL A 75 25.83 -16.29 14.31
CA VAL A 75 25.50 -15.09 13.55
C VAL A 75 24.55 -14.23 14.38
N TRP A 76 24.97 -13.00 14.67
CA TRP A 76 24.12 -12.00 15.32
C TRP A 76 23.50 -11.12 14.24
N PHE A 77 22.18 -11.07 14.21
CA PHE A 77 21.40 -10.31 13.26
C PHE A 77 20.47 -9.31 13.96
N TYR A 78 20.06 -8.30 13.21
CA TYR A 78 19.12 -7.31 13.69
C TYR A 78 17.71 -7.60 13.17
N ASN A 79 16.76 -7.84 14.08
CA ASN A 79 15.40 -8.29 13.72
C ASN A 79 14.53 -7.20 13.06
N GLN A 80 14.90 -5.93 13.14
CA GLN A 80 14.18 -4.87 12.42
C GLN A 80 14.42 -4.94 10.90
N ALA A 81 15.52 -5.57 10.46
CA ALA A 81 15.78 -5.79 9.05
C ALA A 81 15.03 -7.05 8.59
N TRP A 82 13.99 -6.85 7.77
CA TRP A 82 13.13 -7.92 7.23
C TRP A 82 13.92 -9.05 6.56
N HIS A 83 14.98 -8.71 5.83
CA HIS A 83 15.89 -9.67 5.18
C HIS A 83 17.20 -9.90 5.94
N GLY A 84 17.30 -9.42 7.20
CA GLY A 84 18.53 -9.47 7.99
C GLY A 84 19.02 -10.90 8.17
N ILE A 85 18.18 -11.77 8.73
CA ILE A 85 18.54 -13.17 9.03
C ILE A 85 19.11 -13.91 7.80
N VAL A 86 18.42 -13.84 6.66
CA VAL A 86 18.82 -14.55 5.43
C VAL A 86 20.11 -13.97 4.86
N SER A 87 20.24 -12.64 4.87
CA SER A 87 21.43 -11.95 4.35
C SER A 87 22.69 -12.32 5.15
N PHE A 88 22.62 -12.32 6.49
CA PHE A 88 23.78 -12.66 7.31
C PHE A 88 24.13 -14.13 7.28
N LEU A 89 23.13 -15.00 7.17
CA LEU A 89 23.38 -16.43 7.01
C LEU A 89 24.10 -16.70 5.68
N ASN A 90 23.72 -16.04 4.60
CA ASN A 90 24.44 -16.15 3.32
C ASN A 90 25.89 -15.62 3.43
N VAL A 91 26.12 -14.50 4.13
CA VAL A 91 27.47 -13.98 4.38
C VAL A 91 28.31 -14.95 5.22
N ALA A 92 27.72 -15.56 6.25
CA ALA A 92 28.39 -16.55 7.08
C ALA A 92 28.76 -17.80 6.29
N ASN A 93 27.84 -18.33 5.49
CA ASN A 93 28.07 -19.49 4.62
C ASN A 93 29.14 -19.19 3.56
N ASN A 94 29.16 -17.98 3.00
CA ASN A 94 30.22 -17.53 2.12
C ASN A 94 31.58 -17.44 2.81
N ALA A 95 31.63 -17.02 4.07
CA ALA A 95 32.86 -17.01 4.84
C ALA A 95 33.37 -18.43 5.11
N ILE A 96 32.48 -19.37 5.44
CA ILE A 96 32.81 -20.79 5.64
C ILE A 96 33.31 -21.42 4.33
N LEU A 97 32.63 -21.15 3.21
CA LEU A 97 33.04 -21.63 1.88
C LEU A 97 34.45 -21.16 1.56
N ARG A 98 34.74 -19.86 1.76
CA ARG A 98 36.04 -19.27 1.49
C ARG A 98 37.14 -19.73 2.44
N GLY A 99 36.79 -20.12 3.68
CA GLY A 99 37.72 -20.64 4.67
C GLY A 99 38.17 -22.08 4.41
N ASN A 100 37.35 -22.89 3.72
CA ASN A 100 37.60 -24.31 3.45
C ASN A 100 38.10 -24.60 2.02
N LEU A 101 38.54 -23.59 1.28
CA LEU A 101 39.07 -23.80 -0.07
C LEU A 101 40.45 -24.51 -0.05
N PRO A 102 40.72 -25.42 -1.01
CA PRO A 102 42.03 -26.03 -1.13
C PRO A 102 43.11 -25.00 -1.51
N MET A 103 44.34 -25.26 -1.09
CA MET A 103 45.49 -24.39 -1.37
C MET A 103 45.63 -24.12 -2.88
N GLY A 104 45.73 -22.85 -3.26
CA GLY A 104 45.93 -22.43 -4.66
C GLY A 104 44.71 -21.88 -5.40
N ARG A 105 43.52 -21.86 -4.78
CA ARG A 105 42.33 -21.18 -5.33
C ARG A 105 42.14 -19.80 -4.71
N ASP A 106 41.80 -18.79 -5.53
CA ASP A 106 41.50 -17.45 -5.04
C ASP A 106 40.09 -17.41 -4.39
N PRO A 107 39.97 -17.05 -3.10
CA PRO A 107 38.67 -16.92 -2.43
C PRO A 107 37.73 -15.90 -3.05
N ARG A 108 38.22 -14.97 -3.88
CA ARG A 108 37.41 -13.94 -4.53
C ARG A 108 36.52 -14.48 -5.65
N GLU A 109 36.92 -15.57 -6.28
CA GLU A 109 36.20 -16.19 -7.40
C GLU A 109 34.99 -17.04 -6.93
N TYR A 110 34.97 -17.40 -5.64
CA TYR A 110 33.92 -18.25 -5.07
C TYR A 110 32.96 -17.43 -4.21
N GLY A 111 31.66 -17.60 -4.48
CA GLY A 111 30.58 -16.96 -3.73
C GLY A 111 29.23 -17.58 -4.04
N ILE A 112 28.38 -17.63 -3.02
CA ILE A 112 27.00 -18.07 -3.05
C ILE A 112 26.12 -16.82 -2.99
N SER A 113 25.21 -16.68 -3.96
CA SER A 113 24.19 -15.65 -3.94
C SER A 113 22.84 -16.28 -3.63
N THR A 114 22.13 -15.71 -2.65
CA THR A 114 20.79 -16.16 -2.27
C THR A 114 19.78 -15.07 -2.61
N SER A 115 18.80 -15.39 -3.44
CA SER A 115 17.68 -14.50 -3.77
C SER A 115 16.38 -15.07 -3.22
N SER A 116 15.56 -14.22 -2.58
CA SER A 116 14.19 -14.58 -2.25
C SER A 116 13.29 -14.23 -3.42
N HIS A 117 12.63 -15.23 -4.01
CA HIS A 117 11.61 -15.02 -5.03
C HIS A 117 10.31 -15.65 -4.50
N PRO A 118 9.35 -14.82 -4.03
CA PRO A 118 8.08 -15.32 -3.53
C PRO A 118 7.34 -16.10 -4.62
N LEU A 119 6.59 -17.11 -4.20
CA LEU A 119 5.66 -17.81 -5.09
C LEU A 119 4.53 -16.88 -5.54
N ASN A 120 3.95 -17.18 -6.71
CA ASN A 120 2.75 -16.49 -7.17
C ASN A 120 1.62 -16.64 -6.15
N LEU A 121 0.87 -15.57 -5.94
CA LEU A 121 -0.21 -15.53 -4.95
C LEU A 121 -1.33 -16.50 -5.33
N THR A 122 -1.89 -17.16 -4.30
CA THR A 122 -3.11 -17.94 -4.45
C THR A 122 -4.32 -17.02 -4.67
N LYS A 123 -5.43 -17.55 -5.19
CA LYS A 123 -6.66 -16.78 -5.43
C LYS A 123 -7.17 -16.05 -4.19
N ALA A 124 -7.08 -16.70 -3.02
CA ALA A 124 -7.49 -16.11 -1.74
C ALA A 124 -6.56 -14.97 -1.27
N GLN A 125 -5.28 -15.02 -1.63
CA GLN A 125 -4.35 -13.93 -1.32
C GLN A 125 -4.50 -12.76 -2.30
N LEU A 126 -4.84 -13.05 -3.56
CA LEU A 126 -5.18 -12.02 -4.55
C LEU A 126 -6.47 -11.29 -4.18
N SER A 127 -7.50 -11.98 -3.67
CA SER A 127 -8.72 -11.30 -3.18
C SER A 127 -8.41 -10.42 -1.97
N TYR A 128 -7.59 -10.89 -1.02
CA TYR A 128 -7.17 -10.05 0.10
C TYR A 128 -6.39 -8.81 -0.33
N GLN A 129 -5.50 -8.95 -1.32
CA GLN A 129 -4.77 -7.80 -1.88
C GLN A 129 -5.68 -6.86 -2.67
N ALA A 130 -6.68 -7.40 -3.37
CA ALA A 130 -7.71 -6.61 -4.05
C ALA A 130 -8.53 -5.81 -3.03
N LEU A 131 -8.98 -6.43 -1.94
CA LEU A 131 -9.69 -5.76 -0.85
C LEU A 131 -8.86 -4.64 -0.21
N ALA A 132 -7.56 -4.87 -0.01
CA ALA A 132 -6.65 -3.85 0.48
C ALA A 132 -6.50 -2.67 -0.51
N ALA A 133 -6.48 -2.95 -1.82
CA ALA A 133 -6.48 -1.91 -2.85
C ALA A 133 -7.81 -1.13 -2.89
N THR A 134 -8.95 -1.82 -2.85
CA THR A 134 -10.29 -1.24 -2.73
C THR A 134 -10.36 -0.28 -1.54
N SER A 135 -9.80 -0.66 -0.38
CA SER A 135 -9.78 0.22 0.80
C SER A 135 -9.10 1.57 0.52
N THR A 136 -7.99 1.57 -0.22
CA THR A 136 -7.33 2.82 -0.62
C THR A 136 -8.17 3.62 -1.62
N ASP A 137 -8.85 2.95 -2.54
CA ASP A 137 -9.74 3.57 -3.52
C ASP A 137 -10.96 4.22 -2.86
N LEU A 138 -11.51 3.61 -1.82
CA LEU A 138 -12.63 4.15 -1.05
C LEU A 138 -12.25 5.45 -0.34
N VAL A 139 -11.05 5.53 0.25
CA VAL A 139 -10.57 6.76 0.89
C VAL A 139 -10.47 7.89 -0.13
N VAL A 140 -9.93 7.61 -1.32
CA VAL A 140 -9.84 8.59 -2.42
C VAL A 140 -11.25 9.02 -2.88
N SER A 141 -12.17 8.08 -3.03
CA SER A 141 -13.57 8.34 -3.39
C SER A 141 -14.26 9.26 -2.38
N ILE A 142 -14.12 9.00 -1.08
CA ILE A 142 -14.68 9.85 -0.01
C ILE A 142 -14.12 11.27 -0.08
N CYS A 143 -12.82 11.44 -0.33
CA CYS A 143 -12.21 12.75 -0.51
C CYS A 143 -12.78 13.50 -1.73
N VAL A 144 -13.04 12.82 -2.84
CA VAL A 144 -13.68 13.42 -4.02
C VAL A 144 -15.13 13.80 -3.72
N ILE A 145 -15.91 12.92 -3.08
CA ILE A 145 -17.29 13.22 -2.66
C ILE A 145 -17.32 14.46 -1.78
N PHE A 146 -16.38 14.59 -0.84
CA PHE A 146 -16.25 15.75 0.02
C PHE A 146 -16.06 17.02 -0.83
N ALA A 147 -15.03 17.06 -1.68
CA ALA A 147 -14.74 18.22 -2.53
C ALA A 147 -15.93 18.57 -3.46
N MET A 148 -16.54 17.55 -4.06
CA MET A 148 -17.64 17.71 -5.01
C MET A 148 -18.95 18.13 -4.34
N SER A 149 -19.13 17.89 -3.04
CA SER A 149 -20.33 18.31 -2.30
C SER A 149 -20.40 19.82 -2.07
N PHE A 150 -19.26 20.51 -1.97
CA PHE A 150 -19.21 21.97 -1.75
C PHE A 150 -19.56 22.77 -3.01
N ILE A 151 -19.23 22.26 -4.19
CA ILE A 151 -19.35 23.02 -5.45
C ILE A 151 -20.84 23.32 -5.76
N PRO A 152 -21.76 22.35 -5.82
CA PRO A 152 -23.17 22.62 -6.09
C PRO A 152 -23.84 23.46 -5.00
N ALA A 153 -23.42 23.29 -3.74
CA ALA A 153 -23.94 24.09 -2.63
C ALA A 153 -23.58 25.57 -2.79
N SER A 154 -22.41 25.88 -3.36
CA SER A 154 -21.99 27.26 -3.62
C SER A 154 -22.86 27.96 -4.67
N PHE A 155 -23.38 27.24 -5.67
CA PHE A 155 -24.28 27.81 -6.68
C PHE A 155 -25.62 28.23 -6.08
N VAL A 156 -26.19 27.39 -5.20
CA VAL A 156 -27.44 27.70 -4.48
C VAL A 156 -27.33 28.96 -3.63
N LEU A 157 -26.14 29.22 -3.05
CA LEU A 157 -25.88 30.43 -2.28
C LEU A 157 -26.17 31.69 -3.10
N PHE A 158 -25.70 31.74 -4.36
CA PHE A 158 -25.95 32.87 -5.26
C PHE A 158 -27.44 33.04 -5.59
N LEU A 159 -28.17 31.93 -5.85
CA LEU A 159 -29.61 31.98 -6.10
C LEU A 159 -30.41 32.51 -4.90
N ILE A 160 -30.00 32.17 -3.67
CA ILE A 160 -30.66 32.68 -2.46
C ILE A 160 -30.34 34.16 -2.29
N GLN A 161 -29.08 34.57 -2.45
CA GLN A 161 -28.68 35.98 -2.37
C GLN A 161 -29.47 36.86 -3.36
N GLU A 162 -29.61 36.41 -4.60
CA GLU A 162 -30.33 37.15 -5.65
C GLU A 162 -31.81 37.36 -5.32
N ARG A 163 -32.43 36.37 -4.67
CA ARG A 163 -33.82 36.46 -4.20
C ARG A 163 -33.96 37.32 -2.95
N VAL A 164 -33.04 37.20 -1.98
CA VAL A 164 -33.06 38.00 -0.74
C VAL A 164 -32.84 39.48 -1.06
N ASN A 165 -31.92 39.79 -1.98
CA ASN A 165 -31.64 41.15 -2.44
C ASN A 165 -32.69 41.68 -3.43
N LYS A 166 -33.74 40.90 -3.74
CA LYS A 166 -34.81 41.25 -4.71
C LYS A 166 -34.34 41.48 -6.15
N ALA A 167 -33.08 41.19 -6.48
CA ALA A 167 -32.55 41.29 -7.84
C ALA A 167 -33.31 40.38 -8.82
N LYS A 168 -33.67 39.16 -8.38
CA LYS A 168 -34.51 38.24 -9.16
C LYS A 168 -35.89 38.83 -9.48
N HIS A 169 -36.48 39.55 -8.53
CA HIS A 169 -37.77 40.21 -8.73
C HIS A 169 -37.63 41.36 -9.74
N LEU A 170 -36.56 42.16 -9.63
CA LEU A 170 -36.28 43.24 -10.56
C LEU A 170 -36.08 42.75 -12.00
N GLN A 171 -35.41 41.62 -12.20
CA GLN A 171 -35.26 40.99 -13.52
C GLN A 171 -36.61 40.56 -14.12
N PHE A 172 -37.51 40.01 -13.31
CA PHE A 172 -38.86 39.65 -13.77
C PHE A 172 -39.74 40.88 -14.06
N VAL A 173 -39.62 41.95 -13.26
CA VAL A 173 -40.30 43.23 -13.53
C VAL A 173 -39.79 43.86 -14.84
N SER A 174 -38.54 43.60 -15.21
CA SER A 174 -37.93 44.05 -16.47
C SER A 174 -38.37 43.22 -17.70
N GLY A 175 -39.29 42.26 -17.54
CA GLY A 175 -39.87 41.49 -18.64
C GLY A 175 -39.13 40.22 -19.03
N VAL A 176 -38.17 39.75 -18.23
CA VAL A 176 -37.48 38.48 -18.49
C VAL A 176 -38.42 37.30 -18.22
N ASN A 177 -38.51 36.37 -19.19
CA ASN A 177 -39.28 35.13 -19.01
C ASN A 177 -38.61 34.24 -17.94
N PRO A 178 -39.35 33.73 -16.93
CA PRO A 178 -38.83 32.82 -15.91
C PRO A 178 -38.09 31.59 -16.46
N ALA A 179 -38.53 31.02 -17.58
CA ALA A 179 -37.88 29.85 -18.17
C ALA A 179 -36.45 30.17 -18.65
N VAL A 180 -36.25 31.34 -19.26
CA VAL A 180 -34.94 31.81 -19.74
C VAL A 180 -34.00 32.07 -18.56
N TYR A 181 -34.52 32.62 -17.46
CA TYR A 181 -33.74 32.81 -16.23
C TYR A 181 -33.19 31.49 -15.68
N TRP A 182 -34.02 30.44 -15.57
CA TRP A 182 -33.57 29.16 -15.00
C TRP A 182 -32.59 28.43 -15.92
N VAL A 183 -32.84 28.44 -17.23
CA VAL A 183 -31.92 27.83 -18.22
C VAL A 183 -30.59 28.57 -18.25
N ALA A 184 -30.60 29.91 -18.17
CA ALA A 184 -29.37 30.70 -18.14
C ALA A 184 -28.54 30.44 -16.86
N ASN A 185 -29.18 30.39 -15.69
CA ASN A 185 -28.51 30.05 -14.43
C ASN A 185 -27.95 28.63 -14.47
N PHE A 186 -28.72 27.65 -14.96
CA PHE A 186 -28.25 26.28 -15.10
C PHE A 186 -27.07 26.16 -16.06
N ALA A 187 -27.13 26.82 -17.22
CA ALA A 187 -26.02 26.83 -18.17
C ALA A 187 -24.76 27.47 -17.55
N TRP A 188 -24.92 28.56 -16.80
CA TRP A 188 -23.83 29.22 -16.10
C TRP A 188 -23.20 28.31 -15.03
N ASP A 189 -24.03 27.64 -14.22
CA ASP A 189 -23.56 26.73 -13.17
C ASP A 189 -22.84 25.52 -13.76
N ILE A 190 -23.34 24.94 -14.87
CA ILE A 190 -22.66 23.84 -15.56
C ILE A 190 -21.31 24.28 -16.14
N CYS A 191 -21.23 25.48 -16.74
CA CYS A 191 -19.95 26.03 -17.22
C CYS A 191 -18.94 26.19 -16.07
N ASN A 192 -19.37 26.70 -14.92
CA ASN A 192 -18.50 26.85 -13.76
C ASN A 192 -18.13 25.51 -13.12
N TYR A 193 -19.02 24.51 -13.19
CA TYR A 193 -18.79 23.17 -12.69
C TYR A 193 -17.75 22.38 -13.52
N ILE A 194 -17.60 22.66 -14.81
CA ILE A 194 -16.58 22.03 -15.65
C ILE A 194 -15.15 22.34 -15.13
N VAL A 195 -14.92 23.54 -14.58
CA VAL A 195 -13.60 23.95 -14.07
C VAL A 195 -13.07 23.03 -12.94
N PRO A 196 -13.79 22.82 -11.82
CA PRO A 196 -13.36 21.88 -10.80
C PRO A 196 -13.35 20.43 -11.26
N CYS A 197 -14.24 20.01 -12.18
CA CYS A 197 -14.16 18.68 -12.78
C CYS A 197 -12.83 18.45 -13.51
N LEU A 198 -12.38 19.42 -14.29
CA LEU A 198 -11.08 19.34 -14.97
C LEU A 198 -9.93 19.25 -13.96
N ILE A 199 -9.99 20.01 -12.85
CA ILE A 199 -8.99 19.93 -11.78
C ILE A 199 -8.93 18.52 -11.19
N VAL A 200 -10.08 17.91 -10.88
CA VAL A 200 -10.15 16.52 -10.36
C VAL A 200 -9.55 15.53 -11.36
N ILE A 201 -9.86 15.67 -12.66
CA ILE A 201 -9.29 14.82 -13.72
C ILE A 201 -7.77 14.97 -13.78
N VAL A 202 -7.25 16.21 -13.75
CA VAL A 202 -5.81 16.47 -13.76
C VAL A 202 -5.12 15.85 -12.54
N ILE A 203 -5.73 15.94 -11.36
CA ILE A 203 -5.21 15.29 -10.14
C ILE A 203 -5.08 13.78 -10.37
N PHE A 204 -6.13 13.11 -10.86
CA PHE A 204 -6.07 11.68 -11.15
C PHE A 204 -5.00 11.32 -12.19
N LEU A 205 -4.82 12.15 -13.22
CA LEU A 205 -3.75 11.99 -14.20
C LEU A 205 -2.36 12.16 -13.58
N CYS A 206 -2.17 13.11 -12.66
CA CYS A 206 -0.89 13.29 -11.96
C CYS A 206 -0.54 12.10 -11.05
N PHE A 207 -1.52 11.49 -10.39
CA PHE A 207 -1.31 10.35 -9.49
C PHE A 207 -1.03 9.02 -10.21
N GLN A 208 -1.25 8.93 -11.53
CA GLN A 208 -0.91 7.76 -12.38
C GLN A 208 -1.40 6.40 -11.83
N GLN A 209 -2.54 6.41 -11.13
CA GLN A 209 -3.20 5.20 -10.66
C GLN A 209 -3.83 4.46 -11.85
N LYS A 210 -3.36 3.23 -12.12
CA LYS A 210 -3.85 2.41 -13.24
C LYS A 210 -5.37 2.17 -13.19
N ALA A 211 -5.98 2.19 -12.00
CA ALA A 211 -7.43 2.04 -11.83
C ALA A 211 -8.23 3.15 -12.54
N TYR A 212 -7.77 4.41 -12.48
CA TYR A 212 -8.50 5.58 -12.97
C TYR A 212 -8.01 6.09 -14.34
N VAL A 213 -6.72 5.91 -14.65
CA VAL A 213 -6.07 6.51 -15.84
C VAL A 213 -6.00 5.54 -17.03
N SER A 214 -6.41 4.27 -16.86
CA SER A 214 -6.41 3.31 -17.96
C SER A 214 -7.33 3.77 -19.11
N THR A 215 -6.91 3.57 -20.35
CA THR A 215 -7.61 3.98 -21.58
C THR A 215 -9.11 3.66 -21.62
N PRO A 216 -9.59 2.47 -21.16
CA PRO A 216 -11.03 2.20 -21.08
C PRO A 216 -11.76 2.88 -19.91
N ASN A 217 -11.07 3.21 -18.82
CA ASN A 217 -11.69 3.71 -17.58
C ASN A 217 -11.79 5.23 -17.54
N LEU A 218 -10.84 5.92 -18.17
CA LEU A 218 -10.78 7.38 -18.20
C LEU A 218 -12.05 8.02 -18.79
N PRO A 219 -12.59 7.58 -19.95
CA PRO A 219 -13.83 8.15 -20.47
C PRO A 219 -15.03 7.93 -19.53
N ALA A 220 -15.09 6.79 -18.84
CA ALA A 220 -16.15 6.51 -17.89
C ALA A 220 -16.10 7.46 -16.68
N LEU A 221 -14.90 7.73 -16.16
CA LEU A 221 -14.70 8.70 -15.08
C LEU A 221 -15.15 10.12 -15.48
N ILE A 222 -14.78 10.56 -16.69
CA ILE A 222 -15.19 11.87 -17.21
C ILE A 222 -16.71 11.96 -17.32
N TRP A 223 -17.34 10.95 -17.93
CA TRP A 223 -18.79 10.92 -18.06
C TRP A 223 -19.50 10.90 -16.71
N LEU A 224 -18.98 10.15 -15.74
CA LEU A 224 -19.54 10.09 -14.38
C LEU A 224 -19.47 11.45 -13.70
N LEU A 225 -18.33 12.15 -13.77
CA LEU A 225 -18.17 13.48 -13.18
C LEU A 225 -19.10 14.53 -13.83
N VAL A 226 -19.25 14.49 -15.15
CA VAL A 226 -20.14 15.42 -15.87
C VAL A 226 -21.61 15.14 -15.55
N MET A 227 -22.02 13.87 -15.58
CA MET A 227 -23.39 13.46 -15.27
C MET A 227 -23.75 13.70 -13.80
N TYR A 228 -22.78 13.59 -12.89
CA TYR A 228 -22.97 13.96 -11.49
C TYR A 228 -23.34 15.44 -11.36
N GLY A 229 -22.61 16.34 -12.02
CA GLY A 229 -22.91 17.77 -12.04
C GLY A 229 -24.27 18.09 -12.61
N TRP A 230 -24.61 17.46 -13.74
CA TRP A 230 -25.91 17.60 -14.40
C TRP A 230 -27.07 17.15 -13.51
N SER A 231 -26.88 16.11 -12.69
CA SER A 231 -27.91 15.60 -11.80
C SER A 231 -28.04 16.39 -10.51
N ILE A 232 -26.92 16.79 -9.88
CA ILE A 232 -26.96 17.40 -8.55
C ILE A 232 -27.41 18.86 -8.59
N THR A 233 -27.07 19.59 -9.65
CA THR A 233 -27.39 21.02 -9.77
C THR A 233 -28.90 21.30 -9.82
N PRO A 234 -29.75 20.59 -10.61
CA PRO A 234 -31.20 20.80 -10.57
C PRO A 234 -31.83 20.33 -9.27
N THR A 235 -31.34 19.23 -8.67
CA THR A 235 -31.87 18.70 -7.40
C THR A 235 -31.68 19.70 -6.25
N MET A 236 -30.66 20.54 -6.32
CA MET A 236 -30.34 21.56 -5.31
C MET A 236 -31.15 22.85 -5.43
N TYR A 237 -31.67 23.19 -6.61
CA TYR A 237 -32.39 24.45 -6.84
C TYR A 237 -33.67 24.62 -6.01
N PRO A 238 -34.51 23.58 -5.78
CA PRO A 238 -35.68 23.69 -4.92
C PRO A 238 -35.34 24.11 -3.48
N ALA A 239 -34.17 23.68 -2.98
CA ALA A 239 -33.73 24.06 -1.65
C ALA A 239 -33.53 25.57 -1.50
N SER A 240 -33.19 26.26 -2.60
CA SER A 240 -33.11 27.72 -2.58
C SER A 240 -34.42 28.30 -2.05
N PHE A 241 -35.60 27.81 -2.47
CA PHE A 241 -36.92 28.34 -2.08
C PHE A 241 -37.21 28.24 -0.59
N ILE A 242 -36.70 27.22 0.08
CA ILE A 242 -36.96 26.93 1.49
C ILE A 242 -36.14 27.82 2.41
N PHE A 243 -34.92 28.17 2.02
CA PHE A 243 -34.00 28.93 2.87
C PHE A 243 -34.06 30.44 2.60
N SER A 244 -34.08 31.23 3.68
CA SER A 244 -34.01 32.70 3.64
C SER A 244 -32.60 33.24 3.93
N VAL A 245 -31.73 32.43 4.56
CA VAL A 245 -30.36 32.82 4.93
C VAL A 245 -29.34 32.04 4.09
N PRO A 246 -28.58 32.70 3.18
CA PRO A 246 -27.67 32.03 2.25
C PRO A 246 -26.56 31.21 2.91
N SER A 247 -25.94 31.74 3.97
CA SER A 247 -24.83 31.07 4.67
C SER A 247 -25.27 29.79 5.36
N THR A 248 -26.44 29.80 6.01
CA THR A 248 -27.03 28.61 6.64
C THR A 248 -27.36 27.55 5.59
N ALA A 249 -27.94 27.95 4.46
CA ALA A 249 -28.27 27.03 3.37
C ALA A 249 -27.03 26.32 2.82
N TYR A 250 -25.93 27.05 2.62
CA TYR A 250 -24.67 26.48 2.14
C TYR A 250 -24.16 25.34 3.05
N VAL A 251 -24.13 25.57 4.37
CA VAL A 251 -23.65 24.56 5.33
C VAL A 251 -24.61 23.36 5.36
N VAL A 252 -25.92 23.60 5.45
CA VAL A 252 -26.91 22.51 5.55
C VAL A 252 -26.92 21.65 4.28
N LEU A 253 -26.91 22.25 3.09
CA LEU A 253 -26.93 21.50 1.83
C LEU A 253 -25.64 20.72 1.60
N THR A 254 -24.50 21.30 1.98
CA THR A 254 -23.23 20.58 1.98
C THR A 254 -23.28 19.37 2.91
N CYS A 255 -23.80 19.52 4.13
CA CYS A 255 -23.93 18.42 5.09
C CYS A 255 -24.86 17.31 4.58
N VAL A 256 -25.98 17.65 3.95
CA VAL A 256 -26.90 16.67 3.37
C VAL A 256 -26.23 15.89 2.23
N ASN A 257 -25.52 16.58 1.33
CA ASN A 257 -24.76 15.95 0.25
C ASN A 257 -23.68 15.00 0.77
N LEU A 258 -22.93 15.46 1.78
CA LEU A 258 -21.92 14.66 2.43
C LEU A 258 -22.52 13.40 3.04
N PHE A 259 -23.64 13.53 3.75
CA PHE A 259 -24.28 12.40 4.41
C PHE A 259 -24.74 11.36 3.38
N ILE A 260 -25.38 11.79 2.29
CA ILE A 260 -25.80 10.88 1.20
C ILE A 260 -24.58 10.19 0.59
N GLY A 261 -23.50 10.94 0.31
CA GLY A 261 -22.27 10.39 -0.27
C GLY A 261 -21.55 9.38 0.63
N ILE A 262 -21.41 9.70 1.92
CA ILE A 262 -20.78 8.79 2.90
C ILE A 262 -21.61 7.52 3.05
N ASN A 263 -22.93 7.61 3.24
CA ASN A 263 -23.78 6.43 3.35
C ASN A 263 -23.71 5.56 2.10
N GLY A 264 -23.66 6.17 0.90
CA GLY A 264 -23.44 5.45 -0.35
C GLY A 264 -22.12 4.69 -0.37
N SER A 265 -21.01 5.34 0.02
CA SER A 265 -19.69 4.72 0.06
C SER A 265 -19.58 3.56 1.08
N VAL A 266 -20.24 3.70 2.24
CA VAL A 266 -20.29 2.64 3.26
C VAL A 266 -21.12 1.47 2.76
N ALA A 267 -22.26 1.73 2.10
CA ALA A 267 -23.09 0.68 1.54
C ALA A 267 -22.34 -0.14 0.48
N THR A 268 -21.60 0.51 -0.43
CA THR A 268 -20.79 -0.20 -1.43
C THR A 268 -19.68 -1.02 -0.78
N PHE A 269 -18.99 -0.47 0.22
CA PHE A 269 -17.95 -1.19 0.95
C PHE A 269 -18.49 -2.44 1.66
N VAL A 270 -19.65 -2.33 2.29
CA VAL A 270 -20.31 -3.46 2.95
C VAL A 270 -20.73 -4.54 1.94
N MET A 271 -21.24 -4.15 0.77
CA MET A 271 -21.56 -5.12 -0.29
C MET A 271 -20.32 -5.86 -0.79
N GLU A 272 -19.21 -5.14 -1.01
CA GLU A 272 -17.96 -5.73 -1.47
C GLU A 272 -17.35 -6.67 -0.42
N LEU A 273 -17.48 -6.35 0.86
CA LEU A 273 -17.07 -7.23 1.96
C LEU A 273 -17.86 -8.54 1.98
N PHE A 274 -19.17 -8.52 1.73
CA PHE A 274 -20.01 -9.72 1.74
C PHE A 274 -19.84 -10.59 0.49
N ASP A 275 -19.62 -10.00 -0.68
CA ASP A 275 -19.36 -10.77 -1.90
C ASP A 275 -18.06 -11.59 -1.80
N ASP A 276 -17.07 -11.10 -1.06
CA ASP A 276 -15.84 -11.86 -0.78
C ASP A 276 -16.06 -13.05 0.19
N GLU A 277 -17.02 -12.95 1.12
CA GLU A 277 -17.37 -14.07 2.03
C GLU A 277 -18.17 -15.17 1.31
N VAL A 278 -19.08 -14.80 0.41
CA VAL A 278 -19.95 -15.75 -0.32
C VAL A 278 -19.29 -16.29 -1.60
N GLY A 279 -18.34 -15.55 -2.18
CA GLY A 279 -17.61 -15.89 -3.42
C GLY A 279 -16.68 -17.12 -3.34
N GLY A 280 -16.49 -17.70 -2.15
CA GLY A 280 -15.79 -18.96 -1.94
C GLY A 280 -16.38 -20.18 -2.65
N ALA A 281 -17.61 -20.08 -3.20
CA ALA A 281 -18.29 -21.19 -3.88
C ALA A 281 -18.53 -21.01 -5.40
N GLY A 282 -18.09 -19.92 -6.04
CA GLY A 282 -18.55 -19.65 -7.41
C GLY A 282 -17.82 -18.57 -8.19
N CYS A 283 -16.50 -18.66 -8.35
CA CYS A 283 -15.80 -17.81 -9.31
C CYS A 283 -16.17 -18.18 -10.76
N ARG A 284 -17.13 -17.46 -11.36
CA ARG A 284 -17.26 -17.31 -12.81
C ARG A 284 -16.94 -15.87 -13.19
N PHE A 285 -15.65 -15.58 -13.39
CA PHE A 285 -15.22 -14.42 -14.16
C PHE A 285 -15.31 -14.72 -15.66
N PRO A 286 -15.67 -13.73 -16.50
CA PRO A 286 -15.79 -13.93 -17.94
C PRO A 286 -14.41 -14.21 -18.53
N LYS A 287 -14.30 -15.29 -19.31
CA LYS A 287 -13.15 -15.53 -20.18
C LYS A 287 -13.10 -14.40 -21.22
N SER A 288 -12.23 -13.41 -21.04
CA SER A 288 -11.62 -12.72 -22.18
C SER A 288 -10.43 -11.85 -21.76
N SER A 289 -9.37 -11.99 -22.56
CA SER A 289 -8.18 -11.15 -22.68
C SER A 289 -6.99 -11.48 -21.77
N ASN A 290 -5.93 -11.91 -22.46
CA ASN A 290 -4.56 -12.10 -21.99
C ASN A 290 -4.07 -10.91 -21.16
N VAL A 291 -4.14 -11.01 -19.84
CA VAL A 291 -3.32 -10.17 -18.95
C VAL A 291 -1.94 -10.79 -18.92
N ARG A 292 -1.11 -10.35 -19.87
CA ARG A 292 0.33 -10.53 -19.83
C ARG A 292 0.82 -9.62 -18.69
N CYS A 293 1.14 -10.19 -17.53
CA CYS A 293 1.80 -9.46 -16.45
C CYS A 293 3.15 -8.95 -16.97
N PRO A 294 3.40 -7.63 -17.04
CA PRO A 294 4.76 -7.15 -17.21
C PRO A 294 5.50 -7.28 -15.87
N TYR A 295 6.76 -7.64 -15.98
CA TYR A 295 7.78 -7.76 -14.93
C TYR A 295 7.72 -6.67 -13.86
#